data_AF-A0A1G7G231-F1
#
_entry.id   AF-A0A1G7G231-F1
#
_cell.length_a   1.000
_cell.length_b   1.000
_cell.length_c   1.000
_cell.angle_alpha   90.00
_cell.angle_beta   90.00
_cell.angle_gamma   90.00
#
_symmetry.space_group_name_H-M   'P 1'
#
loop_
_entity.id
_entity.type
_entity.pdbx_description
1 polymer ?
#
loop_
_entity_poly.entity_id
_entity_poly.type
_entity_poly.pdbx_seq_one_letter_code
_entity_poly.pdbx_strand_id
1 'polypeptide(L)'
;MKSNKQRRAEIKGRRLERAGKLAALLSGQDARHLVAGARLAGMELADQDVLARYNNTYGLLPTFYVDLAFTCRDCGIEEVWTAKQQKWWYEVIHGHIDSTAVRCRACRRAYREQRQPANAGEGANLLRERTQRLRTLGAANPNAEALAEIDAALESKWWSLRVVAIETMGRWGGALQVERLEALVAGRAGHGYWSWERVAGDAAAKALARGKQVT
;
A
#
# COMPACT_ATOMS: atom_id res chain seq x y z
N MET A 1 15.95 -16.57 -41.94
CA MET A 1 15.78 -15.45 -40.99
C MET A 1 14.94 -15.93 -39.82
N LYS A 2 15.40 -15.79 -38.55
CA LYS A 2 14.61 -16.26 -37.39
C LYS A 2 13.39 -15.38 -37.17
N SER A 3 12.26 -15.96 -36.76
CA SER A 3 11.06 -15.19 -36.44
C SER A 3 11.24 -14.39 -35.14
N ASN A 4 10.49 -13.30 -34.97
CA ASN A 4 10.50 -12.52 -33.74
C ASN A 4 10.13 -13.36 -32.51
N LYS A 5 9.25 -14.36 -32.67
CA LYS A 5 8.87 -15.30 -31.61
C LYS A 5 10.07 -16.16 -31.18
N GLN A 6 10.81 -16.71 -32.15
CA GLN A 6 12.02 -17.49 -31.89
C GLN A 6 13.10 -16.65 -31.19
N ARG A 7 13.32 -15.41 -31.65
CA ARG A 7 14.31 -14.50 -31.05
C ARG A 7 13.95 -14.14 -29.59
N ARG A 8 12.68 -13.91 -29.29
CA ARG A 8 12.22 -13.66 -27.91
C ARG A 8 12.42 -14.87 -27.01
N ALA A 9 12.12 -16.07 -27.50
CA ALA A 9 12.35 -17.31 -26.75
C ALA A 9 13.84 -17.51 -26.45
N GLU A 10 14.72 -17.24 -27.42
CA GLU A 10 16.18 -17.34 -27.24
C GLU A 10 16.70 -16.34 -26.19
N ILE A 11 16.26 -15.07 -26.27
CA ILE A 11 16.61 -14.05 -25.26
C ILE A 11 16.14 -14.48 -23.87
N LYS A 12 14.94 -15.05 -23.77
CA LYS A 12 14.39 -15.56 -22.50
C LYS A 12 15.23 -16.71 -21.95
N GLY A 13 15.58 -17.68 -22.79
CA GLY A 13 16.44 -18.80 -22.40
C GLY A 13 17.80 -18.33 -21.85
N ARG A 14 18.46 -17.40 -22.56
CA ARG A 14 19.72 -16.81 -22.10
C ARG A 14 19.60 -16.06 -20.76
N ARG A 15 18.45 -15.43 -20.48
CA ARG A 15 18.20 -14.77 -19.20
C ARG A 15 18.00 -15.78 -18.07
N LEU A 16 17.26 -16.87 -18.32
CA LEU A 16 17.06 -17.93 -17.34
C LEU A 16 18.38 -18.60 -16.98
N GLU A 17 19.19 -18.95 -17.97
CA GLU A 17 20.52 -19.53 -17.75
C GLU A 17 21.40 -18.59 -16.92
N ARG A 18 21.38 -17.28 -17.23
CA ARG A 18 22.14 -16.29 -16.48
C ARG A 18 21.67 -16.13 -15.05
N ALA A 19 20.35 -16.06 -14.84
CA ALA A 19 19.75 -15.99 -13.52
C ALA A 19 20.13 -17.21 -12.67
N GLY A 20 20.09 -18.42 -13.25
CA GLY A 20 20.54 -19.64 -12.59
C GLY A 20 22.02 -19.60 -12.19
N LYS A 21 22.90 -19.16 -13.10
CA LYS A 21 24.34 -19.00 -12.81
C LYS A 21 24.59 -17.99 -11.69
N LEU A 22 23.92 -16.84 -11.72
CA LEU A 22 24.05 -15.82 -10.68
C LEU A 22 23.53 -16.33 -9.33
N ALA A 23 22.37 -16.99 -9.30
CA ALA A 23 21.82 -17.56 -8.08
C ALA A 23 22.78 -18.59 -7.45
N ALA A 24 23.38 -19.47 -8.26
CA ALA A 24 24.36 -20.46 -7.80
C ALA A 24 25.63 -19.80 -7.24
N LEU A 25 26.12 -18.74 -7.90
CA LEU A 25 27.28 -17.96 -7.44
C LEU A 25 27.00 -17.30 -6.09
N LEU A 26 25.83 -16.67 -5.94
CA LEU A 26 25.40 -16.01 -4.70
C LEU A 26 25.12 -17.00 -3.56
N SER A 27 24.70 -18.23 -3.85
CA SER A 27 24.52 -19.25 -2.80
C SER A 27 25.82 -19.82 -2.25
N GLY A 28 26.90 -19.78 -3.06
CA GLY A 28 28.20 -20.36 -2.69
C GLY A 28 29.23 -19.34 -2.19
N GLN A 29 28.98 -18.04 -2.34
CA GLN A 29 29.89 -16.98 -1.91
C GLN A 29 29.23 -16.05 -0.89
N ASP A 30 29.99 -15.66 0.13
CA ASP A 30 29.60 -14.58 1.02
C ASP A 30 29.39 -13.30 0.19
N ALA A 31 28.18 -12.74 0.21
CA ALA A 31 27.79 -11.59 -0.59
C ALA A 31 28.71 -10.36 -0.38
N ARG A 32 29.43 -10.31 0.74
CA ARG A 32 30.45 -9.28 1.04
C ARG A 32 31.66 -9.34 0.09
N HIS A 33 31.97 -10.51 -0.49
CA HIS A 33 33.11 -10.70 -1.38
C HIS A 33 32.82 -10.36 -2.86
N LEU A 34 31.57 -10.01 -3.20
CA LEU A 34 31.19 -9.60 -4.56
C LEU A 34 31.49 -8.12 -4.85
N VAL A 35 31.93 -7.38 -3.82
CA VAL A 35 32.04 -5.93 -3.83
C VAL A 35 33.42 -5.49 -4.32
N ALA A 36 33.55 -5.28 -5.63
CA ALA A 36 34.25 -4.12 -6.21
C ALA A 36 34.25 -4.20 -7.75
N GLY A 37 33.24 -3.64 -8.40
CA GLY A 37 33.38 -3.13 -9.78
C GLY A 37 32.92 -4.00 -10.95
N ALA A 38 32.56 -5.26 -10.76
CA ALA A 38 32.04 -6.07 -11.86
C ALA A 38 30.53 -5.81 -12.09
N ARG A 39 30.19 -4.88 -12.99
CA ARG A 39 28.83 -4.79 -13.55
C ARG A 39 28.57 -6.02 -14.43
N LEU A 40 28.17 -7.13 -13.82
CA LEU A 40 27.73 -8.30 -14.57
C LEU A 40 26.38 -8.00 -15.22
N ALA A 41 26.18 -8.44 -16.45
CA ALA A 41 24.89 -8.32 -17.11
C ALA A 41 23.81 -8.99 -16.25
N GLY A 42 22.67 -8.34 -16.03
CA GLY A 42 21.62 -8.86 -15.13
C GLY A 42 21.81 -8.48 -13.66
N MET A 43 22.71 -7.54 -13.35
CA MET A 43 22.79 -6.87 -12.04
C MET A 43 22.44 -5.39 -12.16
N GLU A 44 21.86 -4.82 -11.12
CA GLU A 44 21.60 -3.37 -10.99
C GLU A 44 21.96 -2.91 -9.58
N LEU A 45 22.67 -1.79 -9.44
CA LEU A 45 22.98 -1.23 -8.11
C LEU A 45 21.70 -0.71 -7.44
N ALA A 46 21.57 -0.98 -6.14
CA ALA A 46 20.46 -0.51 -5.33
C ALA A 46 20.77 0.86 -4.70
N ASP A 47 19.77 1.73 -4.61
CA ASP A 47 19.83 2.97 -3.85
C ASP A 47 19.39 2.71 -2.40
N GLN A 48 20.36 2.56 -1.51
CA GLN A 48 20.09 2.20 -0.12
C GLN A 48 19.40 3.32 0.67
N ASP A 49 19.59 4.57 0.30
CA ASP A 49 18.95 5.72 0.98
C ASP A 49 17.46 5.75 0.66
N VAL A 50 17.09 5.51 -0.60
CA VAL A 50 15.68 5.35 -1.00
C VAL A 50 15.06 4.17 -0.27
N LEU A 51 15.76 3.03 -0.22
CA LEU A 51 15.26 1.84 0.45
C LEU A 51 15.03 2.07 1.95
N ALA A 52 15.99 2.66 2.66
CA ALA A 52 15.89 2.94 4.10
C ALA A 52 14.76 3.92 4.43
N ARG A 53 14.42 4.83 3.51
CA ARG A 53 13.34 5.80 3.71
C ARG A 53 11.95 5.17 3.63
N TYR A 54 11.76 4.22 2.70
CA TYR A 54 10.42 3.69 2.39
C TYR A 54 10.19 2.25 2.82
N ASN A 55 11.22 1.53 3.27
CA ASN A 55 11.12 0.19 3.82
C ASN A 55 11.55 0.17 5.28
N ASN A 56 10.61 -0.14 6.17
CA ASN A 56 10.88 -0.36 7.59
C ASN A 56 11.17 -1.83 7.88
N THR A 57 12.27 -2.34 7.32
CA THR A 57 12.75 -3.70 7.63
C THR A 57 13.84 -3.67 8.71
N TYR A 58 13.88 -4.71 9.54
CA TYR A 58 14.96 -4.94 10.49
C TYR A 58 16.15 -5.68 9.87
N GLY A 59 16.02 -6.13 8.61
CA GLY A 59 17.07 -6.83 7.87
C GLY A 59 18.03 -5.90 7.13
N LEU A 60 19.11 -6.49 6.59
CA LEU A 60 20.04 -5.78 5.72
C LEU A 60 19.37 -5.43 4.38
N LEU A 61 19.48 -4.17 3.98
CA LEU A 61 19.04 -3.74 2.66
C LEU A 61 20.05 -4.17 1.58
N PRO A 62 19.58 -4.64 0.41
CA PRO A 62 20.48 -5.07 -0.65
C PRO A 62 21.35 -3.91 -1.15
N THR A 63 22.59 -4.21 -1.53
CA THR A 63 23.49 -3.29 -2.24
C THR A 63 23.31 -3.35 -3.76
N PHE A 64 22.75 -4.45 -4.27
CA PHE A 64 22.44 -4.66 -5.67
C PHE A 64 21.28 -5.65 -5.85
N TYR A 65 20.62 -5.56 -6.99
CA TYR A 65 19.64 -6.51 -7.50
C TYR A 65 20.26 -7.43 -8.54
N VAL A 66 19.73 -8.63 -8.67
CA VAL A 66 20.15 -9.62 -9.68
C VAL A 66 18.95 -10.19 -10.40
N ASP A 67 19.10 -10.62 -11.65
CA ASP A 67 18.06 -11.34 -12.36
C ASP A 67 17.68 -12.63 -11.60
N LEU A 68 16.42 -12.73 -11.16
CA LEU A 68 15.91 -13.89 -10.41
C LEU A 68 14.95 -14.70 -11.27
N ALA A 69 15.22 -15.99 -11.46
CA ALA A 69 14.27 -16.90 -12.09
C ALA A 69 13.11 -17.20 -11.12
N PHE A 70 11.90 -17.30 -11.64
CA PHE A 70 10.73 -17.71 -10.86
C PHE A 70 9.76 -18.52 -11.72
N THR A 71 9.02 -19.41 -11.08
CA THR A 71 7.96 -20.18 -11.72
C THR A 71 6.61 -19.53 -11.43
N CYS A 72 5.85 -19.22 -12.48
CA CYS A 72 4.52 -18.66 -12.33
C CYS A 72 3.61 -19.65 -11.58
N ARG A 73 3.04 -19.23 -10.44
CA ARG A 73 2.20 -20.13 -9.64
C ARG A 73 0.90 -20.56 -10.31
N ASP A 74 0.40 -19.80 -11.29
CA ASP A 74 -0.89 -20.09 -11.92
C ASP A 74 -0.73 -20.96 -13.18
N CYS A 75 0.31 -20.71 -14.01
CA CYS A 75 0.47 -21.41 -15.29
C CYS A 75 1.78 -22.21 -15.42
N GLY A 76 2.61 -22.25 -14.37
CA GLY A 76 3.85 -23.03 -14.34
C GLY A 76 4.99 -22.54 -15.25
N ILE A 77 4.80 -21.47 -16.03
CA ILE A 77 5.86 -20.99 -16.91
C ILE A 77 7.00 -20.36 -16.10
N GLU A 78 8.23 -20.71 -16.44
CA GLU A 78 9.42 -20.05 -15.89
C GLU A 78 9.59 -18.67 -16.51
N GLU A 79 9.81 -17.66 -15.69
CA GLU A 79 10.17 -16.30 -16.11
C GLU A 79 11.33 -15.77 -15.28
N VAL A 80 11.84 -14.60 -15.67
CA VAL A 80 12.90 -13.90 -14.96
C VAL A 80 12.35 -12.58 -14.46
N TRP A 81 12.43 -12.37 -13.15
CA TRP A 81 12.25 -11.06 -12.54
C TRP A 81 13.58 -10.32 -12.61
N THR A 82 13.69 -9.45 -13.61
CA THR A 82 14.98 -8.83 -13.91
C THR A 82 15.39 -7.84 -12.82
N ALA A 83 16.70 -7.65 -12.63
CA ALA A 83 17.25 -6.66 -11.70
C ALA A 83 16.66 -5.24 -11.93
N LYS A 84 16.42 -4.87 -13.19
CA LYS A 84 15.76 -3.60 -13.55
C LYS A 84 14.32 -3.49 -13.05
N GLN A 85 13.57 -4.60 -13.14
CA GLN A 85 12.19 -4.65 -12.64
C GLN A 85 12.14 -4.60 -11.11
N GLN A 86 13.11 -5.23 -10.44
CA GLN A 86 13.27 -5.15 -8.99
C GLN A 86 13.56 -3.71 -8.58
N LYS A 87 14.58 -3.07 -9.19
CA LYS A 87 14.92 -1.68 -8.95
C LYS A 87 13.72 -0.75 -9.08
N TRP A 88 12.99 -0.83 -10.20
CA TRP A 88 11.77 -0.04 -10.39
C TRP A 88 10.70 -0.33 -9.32
N TRP A 89 10.50 -1.59 -8.94
CA TRP A 89 9.50 -1.96 -7.95
C TRP A 89 9.82 -1.40 -6.55
N TYR A 90 11.06 -1.56 -6.10
CA TYR A 90 11.44 -1.18 -4.75
C TYR A 90 11.72 0.32 -4.61
N GLU A 91 12.36 0.94 -5.61
CA GLU A 91 12.81 2.33 -5.49
C GLU A 91 11.83 3.35 -6.09
N VAL A 92 11.05 2.97 -7.10
CA VAL A 92 10.11 3.92 -7.76
C VAL A 92 8.69 3.73 -7.25
N ILE A 93 8.24 2.48 -7.14
CA ILE A 93 6.90 2.16 -6.63
C ILE A 93 6.89 2.06 -5.09
N HIS A 94 8.06 2.01 -4.46
CA HIS A 94 8.21 1.82 -3.02
C HIS A 94 7.53 0.54 -2.51
N GLY A 95 7.57 -0.51 -3.34
CA GLY A 95 7.13 -1.83 -2.93
C GLY A 95 7.99 -2.36 -1.79
N HIS A 96 7.40 -3.19 -0.92
CA HIS A 96 8.10 -3.76 0.22
C HIS A 96 9.27 -4.66 -0.23
N ILE A 97 10.43 -4.56 0.42
CA ILE A 97 11.67 -5.25 0.00
C ILE A 97 11.53 -6.78 -0.06
N ASP A 98 10.74 -7.36 0.84
CA ASP A 98 10.45 -8.80 0.88
C ASP A 98 9.46 -9.28 -0.21
N SER A 99 8.96 -8.36 -1.06
CA SER A 99 8.10 -8.74 -2.17
C SER A 99 8.88 -9.52 -3.22
N THR A 100 8.25 -10.54 -3.82
CA THR A 100 8.84 -11.29 -4.94
C THR A 100 7.88 -11.45 -6.12
N ALA A 101 8.43 -11.65 -7.32
CA ALA A 101 7.62 -11.98 -8.49
C ALA A 101 7.17 -13.45 -8.44
N VAL A 102 5.85 -13.66 -8.41
CA VAL A 102 5.24 -15.01 -8.27
C VAL A 102 4.30 -15.37 -9.43
N ARG A 103 4.08 -14.44 -10.36
CA ARG A 103 3.17 -14.57 -11.50
C ARG A 103 3.76 -13.90 -12.73
N CYS A 104 3.63 -14.56 -13.87
CA CYS A 104 4.01 -14.00 -15.17
C CYS A 104 3.10 -12.82 -15.55
N ARG A 105 3.52 -12.02 -16.53
CA ARG A 105 2.73 -10.85 -16.96
C ARG A 105 1.33 -11.22 -17.44
N ALA A 106 1.18 -12.33 -18.16
CA ALA A 106 -0.10 -12.78 -18.69
C ALA A 106 -1.06 -13.15 -17.54
N CYS A 107 -0.63 -13.96 -16.59
CA CYS A 107 -1.44 -14.33 -15.42
C CYS A 107 -1.75 -13.13 -14.52
N ARG A 108 -0.82 -12.19 -14.33
CA ARG A 108 -1.13 -10.94 -13.61
C ARG A 108 -2.22 -10.12 -14.29
N ARG A 109 -2.25 -10.09 -15.63
CA ARG A 109 -3.28 -9.38 -16.39
C ARG A 109 -4.63 -10.10 -16.26
N ALA A 110 -4.67 -11.39 -16.51
CA ALA A 110 -5.89 -12.19 -16.38
C ALA A 110 -6.48 -12.11 -14.97
N TYR A 111 -5.65 -12.18 -13.93
CA TYR A 111 -6.08 -12.03 -12.55
C TYR A 111 -6.70 -10.65 -12.26
N ARG A 112 -6.13 -9.57 -12.83
CA ARG A 112 -6.72 -8.23 -12.71
C ARG A 112 -8.06 -8.14 -13.41
N GLU A 113 -8.16 -8.67 -14.63
CA GLU A 113 -9.41 -8.69 -15.41
C GLU A 113 -10.51 -9.51 -14.70
N GLN A 114 -10.17 -10.64 -14.08
CA GLN A 114 -11.11 -11.45 -13.28
C GLN A 114 -11.60 -10.74 -12.01
N ARG A 115 -10.76 -9.92 -11.38
CA ARG A 115 -11.13 -9.20 -10.13
C ARG A 115 -11.84 -7.88 -10.36
N GLN A 116 -11.72 -7.29 -11.55
CA GLN A 116 -12.44 -6.07 -11.90
C GLN A 116 -13.95 -6.17 -11.67
N PRO A 117 -14.68 -7.19 -12.15
CA PRO A 117 -16.13 -7.28 -11.93
C PRO A 117 -16.49 -7.44 -10.45
N ALA A 118 -15.71 -8.19 -9.66
CA ALA A 118 -15.93 -8.32 -8.22
C ALA A 118 -15.80 -6.99 -7.46
N ASN A 119 -14.98 -6.06 -7.99
CA ASN A 119 -14.82 -4.71 -7.44
C ASN A 119 -15.81 -3.68 -8.03
N ALA A 120 -16.64 -4.08 -8.99
CA ALA A 120 -17.56 -3.21 -9.72
C ALA A 120 -19.04 -3.48 -9.39
N GLY A 121 -19.34 -4.51 -8.59
CA GLY A 121 -20.69 -4.77 -8.11
C GLY A 121 -21.22 -3.67 -7.18
N GLU A 122 -22.54 -3.55 -7.09
CA GLU A 122 -23.20 -2.64 -6.16
C GLU A 122 -22.72 -2.91 -4.72
N GLY A 123 -22.30 -1.85 -4.02
CA GLY A 123 -21.77 -1.94 -2.66
C GLY A 123 -20.30 -2.37 -2.53
N ALA A 124 -19.61 -2.74 -3.61
CA ALA A 124 -18.17 -3.10 -3.55
C ALA A 124 -17.28 -1.94 -3.04
N ASN A 125 -17.73 -0.70 -3.22
CA ASN A 125 -17.06 0.52 -2.75
C ASN A 125 -17.84 1.24 -1.63
N LEU A 126 -18.79 0.57 -0.96
CA LEU A 126 -19.71 1.22 -0.02
C LEU A 126 -19.00 2.00 1.10
N LEU A 127 -17.92 1.45 1.66
CA LEU A 127 -17.14 2.15 2.69
C LEU A 127 -16.53 3.46 2.14
N ARG A 128 -15.99 3.43 0.92
CA ARG A 128 -15.40 4.60 0.27
C ARG A 128 -16.47 5.63 -0.06
N GLU A 129 -17.60 5.21 -0.60
CA GLU A 129 -18.74 6.06 -0.94
C GLU A 129 -19.31 6.75 0.30
N ARG A 130 -19.56 5.99 1.38
CA ARG A 130 -20.01 6.55 2.66
C ARG A 130 -19.00 7.51 3.26
N THR A 131 -17.71 7.17 3.23
CA THR A 131 -16.64 8.07 3.69
C THR A 131 -16.64 9.38 2.90
N GLN A 132 -16.77 9.30 1.58
CA GLN A 132 -16.82 10.49 0.72
C GLN A 132 -18.07 11.32 1.00
N ARG A 133 -19.23 10.68 1.18
CA ARG A 133 -20.48 11.34 1.56
C ARG A 133 -20.32 12.16 2.84
N LEU A 134 -19.77 11.57 3.91
CA LEU A 134 -19.55 12.28 5.18
C LEU A 134 -18.60 13.48 5.02
N ARG A 135 -17.54 13.35 4.21
CA ARG A 135 -16.63 14.47 3.92
C ARG A 135 -17.30 15.60 3.15
N THR A 136 -18.16 15.26 2.19
CA THR A 136 -18.97 16.24 1.45
C THR A 136 -19.94 16.97 2.39
N LEU A 137 -20.60 16.25 3.31
CA LEU A 137 -21.46 16.87 4.32
C LEU A 137 -20.72 17.90 5.19
N GLY A 138 -19.47 17.61 5.56
CA GLY A 138 -18.63 18.54 6.31
C GLY A 138 -18.19 19.79 5.57
N ALA A 139 -18.49 19.92 4.27
CA ALA A 139 -18.27 21.14 3.49
C ALA A 139 -19.54 22.02 3.39
N ALA A 140 -20.70 21.50 3.80
CA ALA A 140 -21.98 22.21 3.80
C ALA A 140 -22.44 22.50 5.24
N ASN A 141 -23.44 23.37 5.40
CA ASN A 141 -24.07 23.59 6.70
C ASN A 141 -24.86 22.35 7.15
N PRO A 142 -24.84 22.01 8.45
CA PRO A 142 -25.59 20.88 8.97
C PRO A 142 -27.10 21.09 8.81
N ASN A 143 -27.80 20.05 8.39
CA ASN A 143 -29.25 19.96 8.41
C ASN A 143 -29.68 18.67 9.14
N ALA A 144 -30.98 18.48 9.36
CA ALA A 144 -31.48 17.33 10.12
C ALA A 144 -31.08 15.97 9.51
N GLU A 145 -31.09 15.86 8.18
CA GLU A 145 -30.68 14.65 7.46
C GLU A 145 -29.18 14.36 7.65
N ALA A 146 -28.34 15.38 7.51
CA ALA A 146 -26.90 15.25 7.69
C ALA A 146 -26.53 14.87 9.13
N LEU A 147 -27.26 15.36 10.12
CA LEU A 147 -27.08 14.97 11.52
C LEU A 147 -27.44 13.49 11.74
N ALA A 148 -28.56 13.03 11.17
CA ALA A 148 -28.95 11.62 11.24
C ALA A 148 -27.94 10.70 10.55
N GLU A 149 -27.37 11.10 9.41
CA GLU A 149 -26.30 10.36 8.73
C GLU A 149 -25.03 10.27 9.59
N ILE A 150 -24.69 11.33 10.33
CA ILE A 150 -23.55 11.35 11.25
C ILE A 150 -23.78 10.40 12.44
N ASP A 151 -24.97 10.41 13.03
CA ASP A 151 -25.32 9.51 14.13
C ASP A 151 -25.24 8.05 13.70
N ALA A 152 -25.83 7.72 12.53
CA ALA A 152 -25.70 6.38 11.95
C ALA A 152 -24.24 5.98 11.65
N ALA A 153 -23.40 6.93 11.25
CA ALA A 153 -21.98 6.68 11.00
C ALA A 153 -21.19 6.44 12.30
N LEU A 154 -21.53 7.13 13.39
CA LEU A 154 -20.92 6.94 14.72
C LEU A 154 -21.23 5.57 15.33
N GLU A 155 -22.31 4.93 14.94
CA GLU A 155 -22.69 3.56 15.32
C GLU A 155 -22.17 2.49 14.35
N SER A 156 -21.50 2.89 13.28
CA SER A 156 -21.01 1.95 12.28
C SER A 156 -19.99 0.96 12.85
N LYS A 157 -20.05 -0.30 12.40
CA LYS A 157 -18.98 -1.28 12.64
C LYS A 157 -17.62 -0.85 12.06
N TRP A 158 -17.60 0.08 11.11
CA TRP A 158 -16.37 0.56 10.48
C TRP A 158 -15.82 1.79 11.23
N TRP A 159 -14.75 1.60 12.00
CA TRP A 159 -14.10 2.68 12.76
C TRP A 159 -13.70 3.88 11.90
N SER A 160 -13.30 3.65 10.65
CA SER A 160 -12.97 4.74 9.72
C SER A 160 -14.16 5.66 9.43
N LEU A 161 -15.38 5.14 9.30
CA LEU A 161 -16.58 5.98 9.14
C LEU A 161 -16.84 6.80 10.40
N ARG A 162 -16.73 6.18 11.57
CA ARG A 162 -16.94 6.86 12.85
C ARG A 162 -15.95 8.01 13.03
N VAL A 163 -14.68 7.79 12.70
CA VAL A 163 -13.65 8.84 12.73
C VAL A 163 -13.98 9.98 11.77
N VAL A 164 -14.39 9.66 10.53
CA VAL A 164 -14.74 10.70 9.56
C VAL A 164 -15.99 11.48 9.99
N ALA A 165 -16.95 10.84 10.65
CA ALA A 165 -18.10 11.51 11.25
C ALA A 165 -17.68 12.52 12.33
N ILE A 166 -16.72 12.15 13.19
CA ILE A 166 -16.10 13.05 14.19
C ILE A 166 -15.42 14.24 13.50
N GLU A 167 -14.65 14.00 12.44
CA GLU A 167 -14.01 15.08 11.67
C GLU A 167 -15.05 16.01 11.02
N THR A 168 -16.14 15.46 10.49
CA THR A 168 -17.24 16.22 9.90
C THR A 168 -17.92 17.12 10.93
N MET A 169 -18.22 16.62 12.14
CA MET A 169 -18.76 17.45 13.23
C MET A 169 -17.83 18.61 13.57
N GLY A 170 -16.51 18.37 13.60
CA GLY A 170 -15.52 19.42 13.87
C GLY A 170 -15.47 20.52 12.82
N ARG A 171 -15.82 20.22 11.56
CA ARG A 171 -15.92 21.24 10.49
C ARG A 171 -17.13 22.13 10.63
N TRP A 172 -18.24 21.59 11.13
CA TRP A 172 -19.46 22.38 11.35
C TRP A 172 -19.31 23.35 12.52
N GLY A 173 -18.59 22.96 13.57
CA GLY A 173 -18.18 23.87 14.66
C GLY A 173 -19.32 24.48 15.49
N GLY A 174 -20.57 24.01 15.34
CA GLY A 174 -21.70 24.47 16.15
C GLY A 174 -21.57 24.03 17.61
N ALA A 175 -22.22 24.76 18.53
CA ALA A 175 -22.11 24.53 19.97
C ALA A 175 -22.39 23.07 20.38
N LEU A 176 -23.44 22.46 19.81
CA LEU A 176 -23.81 21.07 20.06
C LEU A 176 -22.74 20.09 19.54
N GLN A 177 -22.14 20.37 18.38
CA GLN A 177 -21.08 19.54 17.81
C GLN A 177 -19.81 19.63 18.66
N VAL A 178 -19.47 20.84 19.12
CA VAL A 178 -18.33 21.06 20.02
C VAL A 178 -18.51 20.29 21.32
N GLU A 179 -19.68 20.38 21.96
CA GLU A 179 -20.00 19.64 23.19
C GLU A 179 -19.85 18.13 23.01
N ARG A 180 -20.37 17.58 21.90
CA ARG A 180 -20.21 16.15 21.58
C ARG A 180 -18.74 15.75 21.39
N LEU A 181 -17.94 16.60 20.76
CA LEU A 181 -16.51 16.34 20.58
C LEU A 181 -15.77 16.38 21.93
N GLU A 182 -16.09 17.32 22.80
CA GLU A 182 -15.51 17.41 24.15
C GLU A 182 -15.84 16.17 24.99
N ALA A 183 -17.08 15.65 24.90
CA ALA A 183 -17.45 14.40 25.56
C ALA A 183 -16.60 13.20 25.08
N LEU A 184 -16.32 13.11 23.77
CA LEU A 184 -15.44 12.07 23.23
C LEU A 184 -13.98 12.22 23.70
N VAL A 185 -13.49 13.46 23.82
CA VAL A 185 -12.15 13.72 24.38
C VAL A 185 -12.09 13.31 25.86
N ALA A 186 -13.13 13.59 26.65
CA ALA A 186 -13.19 13.20 28.04
C ALA A 186 -13.20 11.67 28.22
N GLY A 187 -13.90 10.95 27.34
CA GLY A 187 -13.94 9.48 27.33
C GLY A 187 -12.62 8.79 26.96
N ARG A 188 -11.60 9.54 26.53
CA ARG A 188 -10.28 8.99 26.14
C ARG A 188 -9.51 8.37 27.31
N ALA A 189 -9.68 8.89 28.53
CA ALA A 189 -8.82 8.58 29.67
C ALA A 189 -9.00 7.14 30.18
N GLY A 190 -7.90 6.51 30.62
CA GLY A 190 -7.95 5.16 31.21
C GLY A 190 -8.08 4.00 30.22
N HIS A 191 -8.22 4.29 28.92
CA HIS A 191 -8.38 3.26 27.89
C HIS A 191 -7.07 2.88 27.19
N GLY A 192 -6.96 1.59 26.83
CA GLY A 192 -5.81 1.02 26.12
C GLY A 192 -5.61 1.62 24.73
N TYR A 193 -4.39 1.48 24.20
CA TYR A 193 -3.99 2.07 22.91
C TYR A 193 -4.90 1.66 21.74
N TRP A 194 -5.43 0.44 21.76
CA TRP A 194 -6.29 -0.12 20.73
C TRP A 194 -7.79 0.00 21.02
N SER A 195 -8.22 0.79 22.01
CA SER A 195 -9.64 0.97 22.30
C SER A 195 -10.28 2.01 21.38
N TRP A 196 -11.57 1.83 21.11
CA TRP A 196 -12.33 2.82 20.34
C TRP A 196 -12.38 4.17 21.05
N GLU A 197 -12.58 4.20 22.36
CA GLU A 197 -12.69 5.41 23.18
C GLU A 197 -11.43 6.28 23.03
N ARG A 198 -10.25 5.65 23.02
CA ARG A 198 -9.00 6.37 22.78
C ARG A 198 -8.90 6.93 21.36
N VAL A 199 -9.25 6.13 20.35
CA VAL A 199 -9.23 6.55 18.94
C VAL A 199 -10.22 7.70 18.69
N ALA A 200 -11.42 7.60 19.25
CA ALA A 200 -12.46 8.62 19.15
C ALA A 200 -12.04 9.93 19.82
N GLY A 201 -11.48 9.84 21.03
CA GLY A 201 -10.95 11.01 21.74
C GLY A 201 -9.77 11.67 21.02
N ASP A 202 -8.84 10.88 20.47
CA ASP A 202 -7.73 11.41 19.67
C ASP A 202 -8.21 12.11 18.39
N ALA A 203 -9.22 11.54 17.71
CA ALA A 203 -9.83 12.16 16.53
C ALA A 203 -10.59 13.45 16.88
N ALA A 204 -11.36 13.44 17.97
CA ALA A 204 -12.13 14.59 18.43
C ALA A 204 -11.24 15.75 18.87
N ALA A 205 -10.15 15.47 19.59
CA ALA A 205 -9.16 16.49 19.97
C ALA A 205 -8.54 17.17 18.74
N LYS A 206 -8.20 16.38 17.69
CA LYS A 206 -7.70 16.92 16.42
C LYS A 206 -8.74 17.75 15.69
N ALA A 207 -10.01 17.32 15.71
CA ALA A 207 -11.10 18.02 15.05
C ALA A 207 -11.36 19.39 15.71
N LEU A 208 -11.42 19.44 17.05
CA LEU A 208 -11.54 20.69 17.81
C LEU A 208 -10.37 21.65 17.56
N ALA A 209 -9.14 21.14 17.49
CA ALA A 209 -7.96 21.96 17.22
C ALA A 209 -8.00 22.61 15.83
N ARG A 210 -8.57 21.93 14.82
CA ARG A 210 -8.73 22.46 13.45
C ARG A 210 -9.86 23.48 13.34
N GLY A 211 -10.97 23.28 14.05
CA GLY A 211 -12.11 24.22 14.04
C GLY A 211 -11.76 25.60 14.61
N LYS A 212 -10.90 25.64 15.63
CA LYS A 212 -10.41 26.89 16.26
C LYS A 212 -9.50 27.75 15.36
N GLN A 213 -9.07 27.25 14.21
CA GLN A 213 -8.18 27.99 13.28
C GLN A 213 -8.96 28.74 12.18
N VAL A 214 -10.28 28.55 12.08
CA VAL A 214 -11.12 29.08 10.99
C VAL A 214 -12.07 30.20 11.45
N THR A 215 -12.10 30.49 12.75
CA THR A 215 -12.72 31.68 13.36
C THR A 215 -11.67 32.75 13.64
#